data_AF-A0A7X0LIV3-F1
#
_entry.id   AF-A0A7X0LIV3-F1
#
_cell.length_a   1.000
_cell.length_b   1.000
_cell.length_c   1.000
_cell.angle_alpha   90.00
_cell.angle_beta   90.00
_cell.angle_gamma   90.00
#
_symmetry.space_group_name_H-M   'P 1'
#
loop_
_entity.id
_entity.type
_entity.pdbx_description
1 polymer ?
#
loop_
_entity_poly.entity_id
_entity_poly.type
_entity_poly.pdbx_seq_one_letter_code
_entity_poly.pdbx_strand_id
1 'polypeptide(L)'
;QANVPGGPLNDLVNVGGNLTLDGVVNVTQTPGGSFGPGVYRMFNYAGALTNNGLAIGAMPPGSDVFVQTAIAGQVNLANTAGLTLNFWDGSGQPKNDSVIQGGDGVWRVGGNQNDWTEVNGTVNADYAQASFAIFQGTGGTVTVDNVGGNVLSAGMQFTVDGYAIAGGPLTLTGADAFVRVGDGTAADAGLTATIDATLAGSARLVKDLGGTLVLTGANTYTGGTAIDGGTLRIASDANLGDVAGGLSFGGGTLNTTASIASARAVDLAGTGTFLTNGGTTLTLAGSIGGGGALTKAGAGSLVFTAANTYTGGTTINAGLLQIGDGGTSGSLTGDVTNNASLAFNRSDLLTFAGAITGSGAVSQIGSGTTILTGASNYGGGTTISAGTLQIGNGGTTGSIAGNVLNNSALVFNRSGTLTMGGAIIGGGSVTQAGPGTTILTGNNSYAGPTSVGAGTLLINGNQSGATGATSVASGAALGGTGTIGGDVSIADGGILAPGGTGGPGTLTINGNLALGNTSQLNFEFGQANVVGGAFNDLVNVGGNLTLDGVVNVTQTPGGSFGPGIYR
;
A
#
# COMPACT_ATOMS: atom_id res chain seq x y z
N GLN A 1 9.10 20.07 2.70
CA GLN A 1 8.67 19.03 1.75
C GLN A 1 9.66 19.04 0.62
N ALA A 2 10.03 17.86 0.12
CA ALA A 2 10.25 17.77 -1.32
C ALA A 2 8.96 18.22 -2.03
N ASN A 3 9.08 19.02 -3.09
CA ASN A 3 8.03 19.31 -4.09
C ASN A 3 7.19 20.60 -3.96
N VAL A 4 7.65 21.67 -3.28
CA VAL A 4 7.08 23.02 -3.48
C VAL A 4 8.20 24.07 -3.38
N PRO A 5 8.33 25.06 -4.29
CA PRO A 5 9.22 26.19 -4.10
C PRO A 5 8.60 27.13 -3.06
N GLY A 6 9.30 27.42 -1.95
CA GLY A 6 8.65 27.90 -0.72
C GLY A 6 7.88 26.80 0.02
N GLY A 7 8.21 25.53 -0.25
CA GLY A 7 7.68 24.37 0.45
C GLY A 7 8.35 24.17 1.81
N PRO A 8 7.81 23.30 2.69
CA PRO A 8 8.24 23.23 4.09
C PRO A 8 9.69 22.80 4.39
N LEU A 9 10.58 22.65 3.40
CA LEU A 9 12.00 22.32 3.63
C LEU A 9 12.99 23.27 2.93
N ASN A 10 12.57 23.99 1.87
CA ASN A 10 13.44 24.88 1.09
C ASN A 10 12.77 26.24 0.87
N ASP A 11 13.52 27.32 1.09
CA ASP A 11 13.11 28.67 0.75
C ASP A 11 13.42 28.97 -0.73
N LEU A 12 12.53 29.70 -1.41
CA LEU A 12 12.75 30.24 -2.75
C LEU A 12 12.18 31.65 -2.84
N VAL A 13 12.94 32.57 -3.42
CA VAL A 13 12.47 33.93 -3.76
C VAL A 13 12.28 34.06 -5.27
N ASN A 14 11.08 34.48 -5.70
CA ASN A 14 10.79 34.78 -7.10
C ASN A 14 10.76 36.30 -7.33
N VAL A 15 11.64 36.79 -8.20
CA VAL A 15 11.76 38.20 -8.56
C VAL A 15 11.26 38.41 -9.99
N GLY A 16 10.16 39.15 -10.14
CA GLY A 16 9.54 39.36 -11.46
C GLY A 16 10.32 40.28 -12.42
N GLY A 17 11.44 40.88 -11.99
CA GLY A 17 12.23 41.83 -12.76
C GLY A 17 13.74 41.65 -12.55
N ASN A 18 14.48 42.75 -12.59
CA ASN A 18 15.93 42.73 -12.32
C ASN A 18 16.21 42.33 -10.87
N LEU A 19 17.29 41.59 -10.65
CA LEU A 19 17.79 41.24 -9.31
C LEU A 19 19.11 41.96 -9.07
N THR A 20 19.19 42.72 -7.98
CA THR A 20 20.46 43.22 -7.45
C THR A 20 20.84 42.38 -6.24
N LEU A 21 21.96 41.69 -6.34
CA LEU A 21 22.45 40.75 -5.33
C LEU A 21 23.49 41.44 -4.45
N ASP A 22 23.22 41.53 -3.15
CA ASP A 22 24.06 42.13 -2.11
C ASP A 22 23.70 41.48 -0.75
N GLY A 23 24.46 41.77 0.32
CA GLY A 23 24.13 41.38 1.70
C GLY A 23 24.76 40.07 2.16
N VAL A 24 24.12 39.40 3.14
CA VAL A 24 24.61 38.16 3.77
C VAL A 24 23.53 37.08 3.73
N VAL A 25 23.84 35.88 3.23
CA VAL A 25 22.97 34.69 3.33
C VAL A 25 23.32 33.87 4.57
N ASN A 26 22.31 33.49 5.35
CA ASN A 26 22.44 32.53 6.43
C ASN A 26 21.56 31.32 6.11
N VAL A 27 22.04 30.11 6.41
CA VAL A 27 21.29 28.87 6.20
C VAL A 27 21.15 28.13 7.52
N THR A 28 19.94 27.67 7.79
CA THR A 28 19.63 26.74 8.86
C THR A 28 19.00 25.50 8.27
N GLN A 29 19.48 24.31 8.64
CA GLN A 29 18.89 23.07 8.17
C GLN A 29 17.51 22.87 8.78
N THR A 30 16.49 22.75 7.93
CA THR A 30 15.13 22.45 8.38
C THR A 30 15.08 21.03 8.97
N PRO A 31 14.40 20.80 10.11
CA PRO A 31 14.22 19.46 10.66
C PRO A 31 13.66 18.48 9.63
N GLY A 32 14.32 17.32 9.46
CA GLY A 32 13.97 16.31 8.47
C GLY A 32 14.44 16.61 7.04
N GLY A 33 15.10 17.74 6.78
CA GLY A 33 15.80 18.03 5.53
C GLY A 33 17.27 17.60 5.57
N SER A 34 17.90 17.53 4.40
CA SER A 34 19.34 17.29 4.25
C SER A 34 19.99 18.48 3.55
N PHE A 35 21.11 18.98 4.09
CA PHE A 35 21.94 20.00 3.44
C PHE A 35 23.30 19.41 3.06
N GLY A 36 23.26 18.42 2.16
CA GLY A 36 24.43 17.72 1.65
C GLY A 36 25.04 18.37 0.40
N PRO A 37 25.97 17.66 -0.30
CA PRO A 37 26.60 18.18 -1.50
C PRO A 37 25.58 18.39 -2.63
N GLY A 38 25.73 19.49 -3.36
CA GLY A 38 24.88 19.85 -4.49
C GLY A 38 24.59 21.33 -4.61
N VAL A 39 23.75 21.68 -5.59
CA VAL A 39 23.25 23.03 -5.87
C VAL A 39 21.81 23.16 -5.37
N TYR A 40 21.53 24.27 -4.67
CA TYR A 40 20.23 24.62 -4.11
C TYR A 40 19.77 25.96 -4.69
N ARG A 41 18.57 26.00 -5.27
CA ARG A 41 18.01 27.23 -5.84
C ARG A 41 17.60 28.21 -4.75
N MET A 42 18.12 29.45 -4.79
CA MET A 42 17.72 30.51 -3.86
C MET A 42 16.80 31.55 -4.49
N PHE A 43 17.12 31.99 -5.71
CA PHE A 43 16.36 33.03 -6.40
C PHE A 43 16.06 32.62 -7.84
N ASN A 44 14.85 32.95 -8.29
CA ASN A 44 14.54 33.11 -9.71
C ASN A 44 14.38 34.59 -10.03
N TYR A 45 14.86 35.04 -11.18
CA TYR A 45 14.68 36.41 -11.66
C TYR A 45 14.40 36.46 -13.16
N ALA A 46 13.55 37.40 -13.60
CA ALA A 46 13.17 37.52 -15.01
C ALA A 46 13.98 38.56 -15.79
N GLY A 47 14.59 39.52 -15.10
CA GLY A 47 15.36 40.63 -15.69
C GLY A 47 16.87 40.39 -15.69
N ALA A 48 17.63 41.48 -15.61
CA ALA A 48 19.09 41.44 -15.49
C ALA A 48 19.52 41.17 -14.04
N LEU A 49 20.68 40.52 -13.87
CA LEU A 49 21.37 40.37 -12.59
C LEU A 49 22.44 41.45 -12.44
N THR A 50 22.41 42.19 -11.33
CA THR A 50 23.53 43.02 -10.86
C THR A 50 24.13 42.34 -9.63
N ASN A 51 25.33 41.77 -9.75
CA ASN A 51 25.98 41.06 -8.67
C ASN A 51 26.98 41.97 -7.93
N ASN A 52 26.58 42.53 -6.78
CA ASN A 52 27.46 43.27 -5.88
C ASN A 52 28.21 42.36 -4.89
N GLY A 53 27.96 41.04 -4.95
CA GLY A 53 28.48 40.04 -4.02
C GLY A 53 27.50 39.74 -2.89
N LEU A 54 27.10 38.47 -2.77
CA LEU A 54 26.37 37.97 -1.59
C LEU A 54 27.37 37.27 -0.66
N ALA A 55 27.56 37.81 0.53
CA ALA A 55 28.42 37.23 1.54
C ALA A 55 27.78 35.97 2.17
N ILE A 56 28.62 34.98 2.46
CA ILE A 56 28.23 33.77 3.18
C ILE A 56 28.29 34.05 4.68
N GLY A 57 27.16 33.88 5.36
CA GLY A 57 27.00 34.02 6.80
C GLY A 57 27.03 32.69 7.54
N ALA A 58 26.16 32.53 8.55
CA ALA A 58 26.04 31.30 9.33
C ALA A 58 25.54 30.13 8.47
N MET A 59 26.19 28.98 8.59
CA MET A 59 25.88 27.77 7.84
C MET A 59 25.73 26.57 8.77
N PRO A 60 24.98 25.52 8.35
CA PRO A 60 24.96 24.26 9.07
C PRO A 60 26.38 23.66 9.19
N PRO A 61 26.71 22.97 10.30
CA PRO A 61 28.04 22.36 10.48
C PRO A 61 28.43 21.45 9.32
N GLY A 62 29.70 21.53 8.88
CA GLY A 62 30.22 20.71 7.78
C GLY A 62 29.88 21.22 6.37
N SER A 63 29.20 22.36 6.25
CA SER A 63 28.94 23.01 4.96
C SER A 63 30.17 23.77 4.48
N ASP A 64 30.38 23.76 3.17
CA ASP A 64 31.35 24.61 2.49
C ASP A 64 30.69 25.08 1.19
N VAL A 65 30.41 26.38 1.10
CA VAL A 65 29.37 26.91 0.20
C VAL A 65 29.86 28.06 -0.67
N PHE A 66 29.35 28.08 -1.90
CA PHE A 66 29.67 29.09 -2.91
C PHE A 66 28.38 29.61 -3.54
N VAL A 67 28.33 30.93 -3.81
CA VAL A 67 27.22 31.53 -4.56
C VAL A 67 27.48 31.33 -6.05
N GLN A 68 26.52 30.71 -6.74
CA GLN A 68 26.56 30.48 -8.18
C GLN A 68 25.63 31.45 -8.89
N THR A 69 26.17 32.17 -9.87
CA THR A 69 25.43 33.13 -10.72
C THR A 69 25.60 32.87 -12.21
N ALA A 70 26.29 31.79 -12.59
CA ALA A 70 26.62 31.49 -13.99
C ALA A 70 25.45 31.01 -14.85
N ILE A 71 24.28 30.72 -14.24
CA ILE A 71 23.09 30.34 -14.97
C ILE A 71 22.12 31.53 -15.00
N ALA A 72 21.74 31.96 -16.20
CA ALA A 72 20.83 33.08 -16.38
C ALA A 72 19.45 32.81 -15.76
N GLY A 73 18.86 33.83 -15.14
CA GLY A 73 17.54 33.76 -14.51
C GLY A 73 17.51 33.11 -13.13
N GLN A 74 18.66 32.70 -12.59
CA GLN A 74 18.75 32.05 -11.29
C GLN A 74 19.99 32.43 -10.48
N VAL A 75 19.86 32.36 -9.15
CA VAL A 75 20.99 32.39 -8.21
C VAL A 75 20.88 31.16 -7.33
N ASN A 76 21.99 30.42 -7.21
CA ASN A 76 22.05 29.20 -6.44
C ASN A 76 23.11 29.26 -5.35
N LEU A 77 22.96 28.39 -4.35
CA LEU A 77 24.01 28.05 -3.40
C LEU A 77 24.54 26.65 -3.72
N ALA A 78 25.83 26.55 -4.03
CA ALA A 78 26.52 25.28 -4.21
C ALA A 78 27.19 24.89 -2.90
N ASN A 79 26.74 23.81 -2.27
CA ASN A 79 27.38 23.24 -1.08
C ASN A 79 28.24 22.05 -1.48
N THR A 80 29.51 22.06 -1.12
CA THR A 80 30.45 20.98 -1.39
C THR A 80 30.37 19.89 -0.33
N ALA A 81 29.97 20.25 0.90
CA ALA A 81 29.98 19.38 2.07
C ALA A 81 31.29 18.58 2.23
N GLY A 82 32.43 19.20 1.88
CA GLY A 82 33.76 18.60 1.94
C GLY A 82 34.16 17.72 0.73
N LEU A 83 33.34 17.66 -0.31
CA LEU A 83 33.68 17.01 -1.59
C LEU A 83 34.18 18.03 -2.62
N THR A 84 34.79 17.56 -3.70
CA THR A 84 34.96 18.38 -4.90
C THR A 84 33.66 18.35 -5.72
N LEU A 85 33.23 19.50 -6.25
CA LEU A 85 32.10 19.58 -7.19
C LEU A 85 32.62 19.79 -8.61
N ASN A 86 32.20 18.95 -9.55
CA ASN A 86 32.48 19.12 -10.97
C ASN A 86 31.18 19.39 -11.71
N PHE A 87 31.15 20.46 -12.51
CA PHE A 87 29.98 20.86 -13.28
C PHE A 87 30.14 20.42 -14.73
N TRP A 88 29.14 19.74 -15.26
CA TRP A 88 29.15 19.24 -16.63
C TRP A 88 28.93 20.37 -17.62
N ASP A 89 29.90 20.57 -18.50
CA ASP A 89 29.88 21.61 -19.53
C ASP A 89 29.78 21.02 -20.95
N GLY A 90 29.87 19.69 -21.06
CA GLY A 90 29.69 18.96 -22.32
C GLY A 90 30.78 19.25 -23.36
N SER A 91 30.57 18.77 -24.58
CA SER A 91 31.49 18.95 -25.72
C SER A 91 31.29 20.27 -26.47
N GLY A 92 30.26 21.03 -26.08
CA GLY A 92 29.94 22.35 -26.64
C GLY A 92 31.12 23.33 -26.55
N GLN A 93 31.18 24.25 -27.50
CA GLN A 93 32.19 25.32 -27.53
C GLN A 93 31.48 26.68 -27.44
N PRO A 94 32.14 27.74 -26.93
CA PRO A 94 33.52 27.79 -26.44
C PRO A 94 33.70 27.22 -25.02
N LYS A 95 34.95 26.96 -24.61
CA LYS A 95 35.34 26.63 -23.22
C LYS A 95 35.95 27.83 -22.50
N ASN A 96 35.89 27.83 -21.17
CA ASN A 96 36.41 28.86 -20.27
C ASN A 96 35.71 30.22 -20.45
N ASP A 97 34.39 30.20 -20.60
CA ASP A 97 33.59 31.35 -21.03
C ASP A 97 32.62 31.85 -19.95
N SER A 98 32.74 31.35 -18.71
CA SER A 98 31.86 31.67 -17.57
C SER A 98 30.40 31.22 -17.78
N VAL A 99 30.19 30.21 -18.61
CA VAL A 99 28.89 29.58 -18.86
C VAL A 99 29.01 28.10 -18.58
N ILE A 100 27.92 27.48 -18.11
CA ILE A 100 27.79 26.03 -18.02
C ILE A 100 26.78 25.62 -19.10
N GLN A 101 27.27 25.09 -20.23
CA GLN A 101 26.44 24.77 -21.39
C GLN A 101 25.68 23.45 -21.22
N GLY A 102 26.36 22.42 -20.72
CA GLY A 102 25.84 21.06 -20.65
C GLY A 102 25.82 20.35 -22.02
N GLY A 103 24.85 19.47 -22.22
CA GLY A 103 24.62 18.76 -23.49
C GLY A 103 25.42 17.45 -23.60
N ASP A 104 25.67 17.02 -24.84
CA ASP A 104 26.37 15.77 -25.14
C ASP A 104 27.88 15.88 -24.87
N GLY A 105 28.54 14.78 -24.51
CA GLY A 105 30.01 14.74 -24.36
C GLY A 105 30.54 13.43 -23.80
N VAL A 106 31.84 13.40 -23.48
CA VAL A 106 32.54 12.20 -22.98
C VAL A 106 33.01 12.39 -21.54
N TRP A 107 32.56 11.52 -20.64
CA TRP A 107 33.06 11.45 -19.27
C TRP A 107 34.19 10.43 -19.19
N ARG A 108 35.44 10.93 -19.16
CA ARG A 108 36.66 10.13 -19.14
C ARG A 108 37.67 10.67 -18.14
N VAL A 109 38.53 9.78 -17.65
CA VAL A 109 39.72 10.13 -16.88
C VAL A 109 40.83 10.59 -17.82
N GLY A 110 41.28 11.84 -17.65
CA GLY A 110 42.26 12.45 -18.53
C GLY A 110 41.73 12.64 -19.96
N GLY A 111 42.62 13.05 -20.87
CA GLY A 111 42.28 13.13 -22.29
C GLY A 111 42.15 14.53 -22.85
N ASN A 112 42.15 15.56 -22.01
CA ASN A 112 42.07 16.96 -22.38
C ASN A 112 40.79 17.30 -23.19
N GLN A 113 39.67 16.62 -22.94
CA GLN A 113 38.36 17.04 -23.50
C GLN A 113 37.91 18.32 -22.82
N ASN A 114 38.23 18.43 -21.52
CA ASN A 114 37.84 19.54 -20.68
C ASN A 114 36.31 19.78 -20.65
N ASP A 115 35.52 18.70 -20.68
CA ASP A 115 34.06 18.72 -20.65
C ASP A 115 33.48 19.06 -19.24
N TRP A 116 34.35 19.32 -18.26
CA TRP A 116 33.98 19.68 -16.88
C TRP A 116 34.50 21.06 -16.52
N THR A 117 33.80 21.74 -15.62
CA THR A 117 34.16 23.06 -15.13
C THR A 117 33.89 23.21 -13.63
N GLU A 118 34.36 24.32 -13.07
CA GLU A 118 34.05 24.78 -11.72
C GLU A 118 32.67 25.45 -11.64
N VAL A 119 32.26 25.87 -10.44
CA VAL A 119 30.91 26.35 -10.13
C VAL A 119 30.37 27.45 -11.05
N ASN A 120 31.23 28.26 -11.67
CA ASN A 120 30.81 29.36 -12.52
C ASN A 120 31.20 29.24 -14.00
N GLY A 121 31.68 28.08 -14.48
CA GLY A 121 32.02 27.91 -15.90
C GLY A 121 33.30 28.64 -16.36
N THR A 122 34.07 29.19 -15.42
CA THR A 122 35.22 30.07 -15.73
C THR A 122 36.42 29.31 -16.25
N VAL A 123 36.70 28.12 -15.71
CA VAL A 123 37.79 27.24 -16.14
C VAL A 123 37.27 25.85 -16.42
N ASN A 124 37.60 25.32 -17.60
CA ASN A 124 37.33 23.95 -17.99
C ASN A 124 38.56 23.07 -17.79
N ALA A 125 38.33 21.84 -17.33
CA ALA A 125 39.37 20.86 -17.08
C ALA A 125 38.83 19.43 -17.24
N ASP A 126 39.72 18.46 -17.26
CA ASP A 126 39.35 17.04 -17.16
C ASP A 126 38.69 16.75 -15.81
N TYR A 127 37.90 15.69 -15.76
CA TYR A 127 37.14 15.31 -14.58
C TYR A 127 38.05 14.98 -13.38
N ALA A 128 37.85 15.69 -12.27
CA ALA A 128 38.45 15.31 -10.98
C ALA A 128 37.75 14.06 -10.43
N GLN A 129 38.51 12.98 -10.26
CA GLN A 129 37.98 11.67 -9.83
C GLN A 129 37.39 11.69 -8.42
N ALA A 130 36.37 10.86 -8.20
CA ALA A 130 35.62 10.74 -6.93
C ALA A 130 34.98 12.05 -6.46
N SER A 131 34.72 12.98 -7.39
CA SER A 131 33.98 14.22 -7.14
C SER A 131 32.48 13.98 -7.20
N PHE A 132 31.71 14.96 -6.74
CA PHE A 132 30.27 15.03 -6.94
C PHE A 132 29.98 15.73 -8.27
N ALA A 133 29.35 15.01 -9.20
CA ALA A 133 29.09 15.50 -10.55
C ALA A 133 27.75 16.23 -10.63
N ILE A 134 27.72 17.40 -11.28
CA ILE A 134 26.52 18.25 -11.37
C ILE A 134 26.20 18.55 -12.82
N PHE A 135 25.01 18.15 -13.26
CA PHE A 135 24.49 18.32 -14.60
C PHE A 135 23.46 19.46 -14.62
N GLN A 136 23.82 20.56 -15.28
CA GLN A 136 22.99 21.75 -15.47
C GLN A 136 22.98 22.15 -16.96
N GLY A 137 22.43 23.32 -17.31
CA GLY A 137 22.40 23.78 -18.69
C GLY A 137 21.44 22.97 -19.56
N THR A 138 21.91 22.47 -20.71
CA THR A 138 21.10 21.71 -21.66
C THR A 138 21.22 20.21 -21.37
N GLY A 139 20.12 19.46 -21.32
CA GLY A 139 20.17 18.00 -21.22
C GLY A 139 20.85 17.34 -22.43
N GLY A 140 21.50 16.20 -22.23
CA GLY A 140 22.18 15.46 -23.29
C GLY A 140 22.70 14.10 -22.85
N THR A 141 23.38 13.41 -23.76
CA THR A 141 24.02 12.11 -23.52
C THR A 141 25.47 12.28 -23.09
N VAL A 142 25.77 11.82 -21.88
CA VAL A 142 27.11 11.78 -21.30
C VAL A 142 27.64 10.36 -21.43
N THR A 143 28.61 10.16 -22.32
CA THR A 143 29.19 8.84 -22.59
C THR A 143 30.39 8.60 -21.67
N VAL A 144 30.24 7.68 -20.72
CA VAL A 144 31.35 7.19 -19.89
C VAL A 144 32.30 6.39 -20.77
N ASP A 145 33.57 6.82 -20.80
CA ASP A 145 34.65 6.17 -21.54
C ASP A 145 35.78 5.79 -20.58
N ASN A 146 36.01 4.49 -20.45
CA ASN A 146 37.00 3.92 -19.54
C ASN A 146 38.39 3.70 -20.18
N VAL A 147 38.67 4.18 -21.39
CA VAL A 147 40.00 4.10 -22.01
C VAL A 147 41.08 4.74 -21.12
N GLY A 148 40.75 5.84 -20.43
CA GLY A 148 41.62 6.52 -19.48
C GLY A 148 41.67 5.91 -18.07
N GLY A 149 40.89 4.85 -17.83
CA GLY A 149 40.70 4.23 -16.51
C GLY A 149 39.24 4.28 -16.02
N ASN A 150 38.98 3.67 -14.87
CA ASN A 150 37.64 3.67 -14.27
C ASN A 150 37.24 5.09 -13.86
N VAL A 151 36.05 5.52 -14.26
CA VAL A 151 35.48 6.80 -13.82
C VAL A 151 34.88 6.62 -12.43
N LEU A 152 35.25 7.48 -11.49
CA LEU A 152 34.83 7.41 -10.08
C LEU A 152 33.96 8.61 -9.71
N SER A 153 32.81 8.40 -9.07
CA SER A 153 31.94 9.49 -8.63
C SER A 153 31.45 9.29 -7.20
N ALA A 154 31.49 10.35 -6.40
CA ALA A 154 30.92 10.37 -5.05
C ALA A 154 29.40 10.62 -5.05
N GLY A 155 28.82 10.92 -6.21
CA GLY A 155 27.41 11.22 -6.36
C GLY A 155 27.16 12.13 -7.56
N MET A 156 25.89 12.32 -7.89
CA MET A 156 25.44 13.04 -9.06
C MET A 156 24.23 13.92 -8.72
N GLN A 157 24.11 15.07 -9.38
CA GLN A 157 22.89 15.87 -9.38
C GLN A 157 22.50 16.30 -10.78
N PHE A 158 21.23 16.15 -11.14
CA PHE A 158 20.65 16.57 -12.41
C PHE A 158 19.62 17.67 -12.13
N THR A 159 19.90 18.90 -12.55
CA THR A 159 19.03 20.07 -12.27
C THR A 159 18.11 20.44 -13.44
N VAL A 160 18.22 19.72 -14.56
CA VAL A 160 17.41 19.89 -15.77
C VAL A 160 17.01 18.52 -16.32
N ASP A 161 16.00 18.50 -17.17
CA ASP A 161 15.46 17.28 -17.78
C ASP A 161 16.35 16.79 -18.95
N GLY A 162 16.26 15.50 -19.25
CA GLY A 162 16.77 14.94 -20.51
C GLY A 162 18.22 14.47 -20.50
N TYR A 163 18.89 14.44 -19.35
CA TYR A 163 20.22 13.84 -19.25
C TYR A 163 20.18 12.30 -19.28
N ALA A 164 21.10 11.72 -20.05
CA ALA A 164 21.34 10.29 -20.11
C ALA A 164 22.82 9.98 -19.88
N ILE A 165 23.15 9.20 -18.85
CA ILE A 165 24.52 8.68 -18.62
C ILE A 165 24.61 7.29 -19.23
N ALA A 166 25.44 7.12 -20.25
CA ALA A 166 25.56 5.86 -21.01
C ALA A 166 27.04 5.47 -21.20
N GLY A 167 27.29 4.34 -21.87
CA GLY A 167 28.65 3.89 -22.18
C GLY A 167 29.20 2.89 -21.16
N GLY A 168 30.47 3.04 -20.80
CA GLY A 168 31.17 2.12 -19.90
C GLY A 168 30.76 2.27 -18.42
N PRO A 169 31.26 1.38 -17.52
CA PRO A 169 30.90 1.42 -16.11
C PRO A 169 31.34 2.70 -15.38
N LEU A 170 30.49 3.18 -14.48
CA LEU A 170 30.74 4.27 -13.54
C LEU A 170 30.80 3.71 -12.11
N THR A 171 31.90 3.92 -11.40
CA THR A 171 32.05 3.40 -10.03
C THR A 171 31.66 4.47 -9.00
N LEU A 172 30.66 4.16 -8.17
CA LEU A 172 30.25 4.99 -7.05
C LEU A 172 31.20 4.79 -5.86
N THR A 173 31.60 5.90 -5.25
CA THR A 173 32.55 5.95 -4.12
C THR A 173 31.93 6.56 -2.88
N GLY A 174 32.53 6.28 -1.72
CA GLY A 174 32.03 6.72 -0.42
C GLY A 174 31.10 5.68 0.23
N ALA A 175 30.52 6.05 1.37
CA ALA A 175 29.51 5.23 2.04
C ALA A 175 28.15 5.35 1.33
N ASP A 176 27.72 6.59 1.09
CA ASP A 176 26.51 6.94 0.35
C ASP A 176 26.89 7.76 -0.88
N ALA A 177 26.35 7.37 -2.03
CA ALA A 177 26.43 8.12 -3.28
C ALA A 177 25.05 8.67 -3.63
N PHE A 178 24.84 9.97 -3.38
CA PHE A 178 23.58 10.63 -3.67
C PHE A 178 23.41 10.81 -5.17
N VAL A 179 22.24 10.44 -5.69
CA VAL A 179 21.79 10.75 -7.04
C VAL A 179 20.54 11.62 -6.92
N ARG A 180 20.74 12.92 -7.07
CA ARG A 180 19.71 13.95 -6.93
C ARG A 180 19.12 14.26 -8.31
N VAL A 181 17.80 14.21 -8.45
CA VAL A 181 17.12 14.68 -9.68
C VAL A 181 16.21 15.83 -9.28
N GLY A 182 16.67 17.05 -9.55
CA GLY A 182 16.09 18.27 -9.03
C GLY A 182 17.10 19.30 -8.53
N ASP A 183 16.58 20.48 -8.25
CA ASP A 183 17.26 21.58 -7.55
C ASP A 183 16.58 21.94 -6.21
N GLY A 184 15.60 21.14 -5.78
CA GLY A 184 14.87 21.29 -4.52
C GLY A 184 13.54 22.04 -4.67
N THR A 185 13.11 22.36 -5.89
CA THR A 185 11.85 23.07 -6.18
C THR A 185 10.68 22.10 -6.47
N ALA A 186 9.43 22.58 -6.64
CA ALA A 186 8.35 21.72 -7.15
C ALA A 186 8.59 21.22 -8.57
N ALA A 187 9.32 22.01 -9.37
CA ALA A 187 9.52 21.71 -10.78
C ALA A 187 10.28 20.39 -10.95
N ASP A 188 11.05 19.98 -9.93
CA ASP A 188 11.72 18.69 -9.82
C ASP A 188 10.82 17.53 -10.25
N ALA A 189 9.53 17.53 -9.89
CA ALA A 189 8.60 16.44 -10.20
C ALA A 189 8.45 16.16 -11.71
N GLY A 190 8.75 17.15 -12.56
CA GLY A 190 8.77 17.00 -14.02
C GLY A 190 10.12 16.56 -14.60
N LEU A 191 11.19 16.56 -13.82
CA LEU A 191 12.53 16.25 -14.31
C LEU A 191 12.79 14.73 -14.32
N THR A 192 13.45 14.27 -15.37
CA THR A 192 13.90 12.90 -15.54
C THR A 192 15.37 12.85 -15.92
N ALA A 193 16.13 12.02 -15.22
CA ALA A 193 17.49 11.63 -15.59
C ALA A 193 17.54 10.11 -15.81
N THR A 194 18.28 9.67 -16.83
CA THR A 194 18.46 8.25 -17.14
C THR A 194 19.91 7.85 -16.94
N ILE A 195 20.15 6.72 -16.30
CA ILE A 195 21.48 6.10 -16.21
C ILE A 195 21.39 4.70 -16.81
N ASP A 196 22.00 4.57 -17.98
CA ASP A 196 22.16 3.31 -18.72
C ASP A 196 23.51 2.64 -18.46
N ALA A 197 24.54 3.44 -18.14
CA ALA A 197 25.82 2.93 -17.69
C ALA A 197 25.67 2.03 -16.45
N THR A 198 26.42 0.92 -16.39
CA THR A 198 26.50 0.09 -15.19
C THR A 198 27.11 0.88 -14.03
N LEU A 199 26.35 1.05 -12.96
CA LEU A 199 26.82 1.57 -11.69
C LEU A 199 27.46 0.45 -10.86
N ALA A 200 28.71 0.66 -10.46
CA ALA A 200 29.51 -0.29 -9.67
C ALA A 200 29.99 0.33 -8.35
N GLY A 201 30.67 -0.44 -7.50
CA GLY A 201 31.31 0.03 -6.26
C GLY A 201 30.60 -0.41 -4.98
N SER A 202 31.09 0.03 -3.82
CA SER A 202 30.54 -0.37 -2.51
C SER A 202 29.56 0.64 -1.91
N ALA A 203 29.43 1.83 -2.52
CA ALA A 203 28.56 2.86 -2.01
C ALA A 203 27.08 2.43 -2.12
N ARG A 204 26.26 2.86 -1.15
CA ARG A 204 24.81 2.80 -1.26
C ARG A 204 24.35 3.90 -2.22
N LEU A 205 23.54 3.55 -3.21
CA LEU A 205 22.90 4.54 -4.08
C LEU A 205 21.76 5.21 -3.29
N VAL A 206 21.78 6.54 -3.17
CA VAL A 206 20.73 7.29 -2.48
C VAL A 206 19.99 8.19 -3.48
N LYS A 207 18.77 7.79 -3.87
CA LYS A 207 17.90 8.59 -4.72
C LYS A 207 17.17 9.64 -3.88
N ASP A 208 17.42 10.91 -4.17
CA ASP A 208 16.83 12.06 -3.47
C ASP A 208 16.26 13.09 -4.47
N LEU A 209 15.55 14.10 -3.93
CA LEU A 209 14.81 15.15 -4.63
C LEU A 209 13.64 14.66 -5.48
N GLY A 210 12.81 15.61 -5.93
CA GLY A 210 11.46 15.33 -6.45
C GLY A 210 11.40 14.58 -7.78
N GLY A 211 12.47 14.62 -8.58
CA GLY A 211 12.46 14.09 -9.93
C GLY A 211 12.58 12.58 -10.03
N THR A 212 12.52 12.11 -11.28
CA THR A 212 12.61 10.69 -11.63
C THR A 212 14.03 10.33 -12.04
N LEU A 213 14.62 9.35 -11.35
CA LEU A 213 15.80 8.63 -11.83
C LEU A 213 15.36 7.34 -12.50
N VAL A 214 15.74 7.15 -13.76
CA VAL A 214 15.52 5.90 -14.50
C VAL A 214 16.84 5.13 -14.54
N LEU A 215 16.86 3.92 -14.00
CA LEU A 215 18.01 3.01 -14.12
C LEU A 215 17.66 1.92 -15.14
N THR A 216 18.41 1.87 -16.24
CA THR A 216 18.25 0.85 -17.29
C THR A 216 19.39 -0.17 -17.28
N GLY A 217 20.58 0.24 -16.83
CA GLY A 217 21.76 -0.62 -16.72
C GLY A 217 21.61 -1.74 -15.68
N ALA A 218 22.26 -2.88 -15.91
CA ALA A 218 22.44 -3.91 -14.90
C ALA A 218 23.56 -3.46 -13.94
N ASN A 219 23.17 -3.09 -12.73
CA ASN A 219 24.06 -2.46 -11.75
C ASN A 219 24.70 -3.52 -10.84
N THR A 220 25.93 -3.24 -10.39
CA THR A 220 26.75 -4.16 -9.59
C THR A 220 27.21 -3.56 -8.26
N TYR A 221 26.75 -2.35 -7.92
CA TYR A 221 27.06 -1.77 -6.62
C TYR A 221 26.49 -2.61 -5.47
N THR A 222 27.22 -2.71 -4.36
CA THR A 222 26.90 -3.64 -3.27
C THR A 222 26.31 -2.98 -2.03
N GLY A 223 26.34 -1.65 -1.93
CA GLY A 223 25.86 -0.91 -0.75
C GLY A 223 24.34 -0.87 -0.58
N GLY A 224 23.58 -1.39 -1.55
CA GLY A 224 22.11 -1.32 -1.59
C GLY A 224 21.60 0.02 -2.15
N THR A 225 20.28 0.19 -2.09
CA THR A 225 19.58 1.35 -2.67
C THR A 225 18.66 2.00 -1.63
N ALA A 226 18.78 3.30 -1.43
CA ALA A 226 17.86 4.11 -0.64
C ALA A 226 17.05 5.04 -1.56
N ILE A 227 15.73 5.12 -1.35
CA ILE A 227 14.82 6.01 -2.06
C ILE A 227 14.23 7.00 -1.05
N ASP A 228 14.94 8.09 -0.85
CA ASP A 228 14.60 9.12 0.14
C ASP A 228 13.63 10.15 -0.45
N GLY A 229 13.63 10.34 -1.77
CA GLY A 229 12.75 11.28 -2.45
C GLY A 229 12.49 10.99 -3.93
N GLY A 230 11.40 11.57 -4.44
CA GLY A 230 11.00 11.47 -5.84
C GLY A 230 10.72 10.03 -6.27
N THR A 231 11.07 9.71 -7.53
CA THR A 231 10.83 8.38 -8.10
C THR A 231 12.12 7.73 -8.58
N LEU A 232 12.35 6.47 -8.19
CA LEU A 232 13.27 5.57 -8.84
C LEU A 232 12.48 4.63 -9.76
N ARG A 233 12.76 4.63 -11.06
CA ARG A 233 12.08 3.81 -12.07
C ARG A 233 12.99 2.71 -12.59
N ILE A 234 12.50 1.47 -12.58
CA ILE A 234 13.23 0.28 -12.99
C ILE A 234 12.37 -0.66 -13.86
N ALA A 235 13.03 -1.48 -14.67
CA ALA A 235 12.42 -2.56 -15.45
C ALA A 235 12.95 -3.96 -15.08
N SER A 236 13.97 -4.05 -14.23
CA SER A 236 14.58 -5.29 -13.75
C SER A 236 15.09 -5.13 -12.31
N ASP A 237 15.07 -6.20 -11.50
CA ASP A 237 15.66 -6.18 -10.15
C ASP A 237 17.18 -5.91 -10.19
N ALA A 238 17.86 -6.30 -11.27
CA ALA A 238 19.28 -6.01 -11.48
C ALA A 238 19.57 -4.51 -11.66
N ASN A 239 18.56 -3.67 -11.90
CA ASN A 239 18.74 -2.22 -11.90
C ASN A 239 19.04 -1.68 -10.48
N LEU A 240 18.79 -2.46 -9.41
CA LEU A 240 18.97 -2.04 -8.01
C LEU A 240 20.33 -2.44 -7.40
N GLY A 241 21.27 -2.94 -8.20
CA GLY A 241 22.60 -3.36 -7.74
C GLY A 241 22.67 -4.85 -7.37
N ASP A 242 23.64 -5.22 -6.55
CA ASP A 242 23.77 -6.59 -6.03
C ASP A 242 22.59 -6.98 -5.13
N VAL A 243 22.05 -8.19 -5.27
CA VAL A 243 20.84 -8.66 -4.57
C VAL A 243 20.98 -8.68 -3.04
N ALA A 244 22.19 -8.79 -2.50
CA ALA A 244 22.44 -8.69 -1.06
C ALA A 244 22.28 -7.25 -0.55
N GLY A 245 22.36 -6.26 -1.44
CA GLY A 245 22.03 -4.87 -1.15
C GLY A 245 20.53 -4.68 -0.94
N GLY A 246 20.14 -4.30 0.28
CA GLY A 246 18.75 -4.02 0.63
C GLY A 246 18.17 -2.78 -0.06
N LEU A 247 16.87 -2.59 0.10
CA LEU A 247 16.13 -1.40 -0.33
C LEU A 247 15.62 -0.64 0.91
N SER A 248 15.84 0.66 0.98
CA SER A 248 15.26 1.51 2.05
C SER A 248 14.44 2.66 1.49
N PHE A 249 13.40 3.06 2.21
CA PHE A 249 12.54 4.20 1.84
C PHE A 249 12.56 5.26 2.93
N GLY A 250 12.99 6.48 2.58
CA GLY A 250 12.87 7.67 3.42
C GLY A 250 11.64 8.54 3.12
N GLY A 251 10.87 8.20 2.08
CA GLY A 251 9.74 9.00 1.58
C GLY A 251 9.49 8.89 0.08
N GLY A 252 10.35 8.17 -0.66
CA GLY A 252 10.28 8.10 -2.12
C GLY A 252 9.39 6.99 -2.70
N THR A 253 9.43 6.89 -4.02
CA THR A 253 8.65 5.93 -4.82
C THR A 253 9.56 5.01 -5.63
N LEU A 254 9.32 3.70 -5.53
CA LEU A 254 9.83 2.72 -6.50
C LEU A 254 8.75 2.48 -7.57
N ASN A 255 9.07 2.81 -8.83
CA ASN A 255 8.21 2.59 -9.99
C ASN A 255 8.72 1.39 -10.80
N THR A 256 7.91 0.34 -10.94
CA THR A 256 8.23 -0.82 -11.78
C THR A 256 7.43 -0.81 -13.08
N THR A 257 8.16 -0.80 -14.19
CA THR A 257 7.58 -0.77 -15.55
C THR A 257 7.48 -2.14 -16.21
N ALA A 258 7.96 -3.19 -15.55
CA ALA A 258 7.87 -4.58 -15.97
C ALA A 258 7.54 -5.47 -14.76
N SER A 259 7.22 -6.74 -15.00
CA SER A 259 7.05 -7.72 -13.94
C SER A 259 8.40 -8.13 -13.36
N ILE A 260 8.56 -8.00 -12.05
CA ILE A 260 9.82 -8.15 -11.33
C ILE A 260 9.58 -9.00 -10.08
N ALA A 261 10.50 -9.91 -9.77
CA ALA A 261 10.57 -10.55 -8.46
C ALA A 261 11.85 -10.09 -7.76
N SER A 262 11.75 -9.69 -6.49
CA SER A 262 12.88 -9.21 -5.69
C SER A 262 12.94 -9.95 -4.36
N ALA A 263 14.11 -10.49 -4.04
CA ALA A 263 14.39 -11.12 -2.74
C ALA A 263 15.02 -10.15 -1.73
N ARG A 264 15.19 -8.87 -2.11
CA ARG A 264 15.83 -7.85 -1.27
C ARG A 264 15.00 -7.60 -0.03
N ALA A 265 15.66 -7.49 1.12
CA ALA A 265 15.03 -6.95 2.31
C ALA A 265 14.67 -5.47 2.06
N VAL A 266 13.49 -5.08 2.53
CA VAL A 266 12.98 -3.71 2.44
C VAL A 266 12.89 -3.11 3.84
N ASP A 267 13.40 -1.90 4.02
CA ASP A 267 13.24 -1.09 5.23
C ASP A 267 12.43 0.18 4.95
N LEU A 268 11.28 0.33 5.61
CA LEU A 268 10.45 1.53 5.57
C LEU A 268 10.85 2.46 6.72
N ALA A 269 11.94 3.21 6.55
CA ALA A 269 12.36 4.23 7.52
C ALA A 269 11.37 5.42 7.57
N GLY A 270 10.83 5.78 6.40
CA GLY A 270 9.69 6.66 6.20
C GLY A 270 8.62 5.97 5.34
N THR A 271 7.64 6.73 4.85
CA THR A 271 6.63 6.17 3.95
C THR A 271 7.27 5.68 2.65
N GLY A 272 7.07 4.42 2.29
CA GLY A 272 7.51 3.85 1.02
C GLY A 272 6.36 3.67 0.04
N THR A 273 6.51 4.20 -1.18
CA THR A 273 5.52 4.00 -2.25
C THR A 273 6.02 2.98 -3.26
N PHE A 274 5.22 1.94 -3.50
CA PHE A 274 5.40 0.98 -4.58
C PHE A 274 4.38 1.30 -5.69
N LEU A 275 4.86 1.82 -6.81
CA LEU A 275 4.06 2.14 -7.99
C LEU A 275 4.28 1.05 -9.05
N THR A 276 3.28 0.21 -9.28
CA THR A 276 3.35 -0.86 -10.29
C THR A 276 2.50 -0.48 -11.50
N ASN A 277 3.12 -0.42 -12.69
CA ASN A 277 2.42 -0.07 -13.93
C ASN A 277 1.32 -1.08 -14.29
N GLY A 278 0.34 -0.65 -15.10
CA GLY A 278 -0.73 -1.53 -15.57
C GLY A 278 -0.18 -2.77 -16.29
N GLY A 279 -0.71 -3.94 -15.95
CA GLY A 279 -0.28 -5.21 -16.54
C GLY A 279 1.03 -5.78 -15.99
N THR A 280 1.67 -5.14 -15.00
CA THR A 280 2.90 -5.63 -14.36
C THR A 280 2.65 -6.16 -12.95
N THR A 281 3.55 -7.03 -12.48
CA THR A 281 3.55 -7.56 -11.12
C THR A 281 4.91 -7.37 -10.47
N LEU A 282 4.96 -6.72 -9.30
CA LEU A 282 6.11 -6.74 -8.41
C LEU A 282 5.88 -7.77 -7.31
N THR A 283 6.69 -8.83 -7.27
CA THR A 283 6.71 -9.81 -6.18
C THR A 283 7.86 -9.50 -5.23
N LEU A 284 7.54 -9.19 -3.97
CA LEU A 284 8.51 -9.01 -2.90
C LEU A 284 8.61 -10.29 -2.07
N ALA A 285 9.72 -11.00 -2.25
CA ALA A 285 10.08 -12.22 -1.55
C ALA A 285 11.04 -12.00 -0.36
N GLY A 286 11.62 -10.80 -0.25
CA GLY A 286 12.32 -10.36 0.96
C GLY A 286 11.36 -9.75 1.98
N SER A 287 11.75 -9.78 3.26
CA SER A 287 10.95 -9.19 4.35
C SER A 287 10.89 -7.67 4.25
N ILE A 288 9.73 -7.10 4.57
CA ILE A 288 9.52 -5.66 4.71
C ILE A 288 9.47 -5.31 6.21
N GLY A 289 10.39 -4.48 6.68
CA GLY A 289 10.47 -3.95 8.04
C GLY A 289 10.35 -2.42 8.10
N GLY A 290 10.58 -1.85 9.28
CA GLY A 290 10.61 -0.40 9.49
C GLY A 290 9.34 0.19 10.12
N GLY A 291 9.44 1.44 10.60
CA GLY A 291 8.32 2.14 11.25
C GLY A 291 7.38 2.88 10.30
N GLY A 292 7.80 3.04 9.04
CA GLY A 292 7.09 3.78 8.01
C GLY A 292 5.88 3.04 7.44
N ALA A 293 4.97 3.82 6.84
CA ALA A 293 3.79 3.30 6.17
C ALA A 293 4.11 2.79 4.75
N LEU A 294 3.36 1.81 4.27
CA LEU A 294 3.44 1.33 2.89
C LEU A 294 2.30 1.89 2.05
N THR A 295 2.61 2.43 0.87
CA THR A 295 1.62 2.84 -0.13
C THR A 295 1.75 1.98 -1.40
N LYS A 296 0.68 1.28 -1.76
CA LYS A 296 0.53 0.62 -3.07
C LYS A 296 -0.18 1.57 -4.03
N ALA A 297 0.51 1.92 -5.12
CA ALA A 297 0.02 2.76 -6.21
C ALA A 297 0.15 2.06 -7.56
N GLY A 298 -0.39 2.69 -8.61
CA GLY A 298 -0.40 2.16 -9.98
C GLY A 298 -1.37 0.99 -10.17
N ALA A 299 -1.74 0.74 -11.43
CA ALA A 299 -2.78 -0.23 -11.79
C ALA A 299 -2.32 -1.71 -11.73
N GLY A 300 -1.01 -1.97 -11.62
CA GLY A 300 -0.46 -3.32 -11.54
C GLY A 300 -0.64 -3.99 -10.18
N SER A 301 0.03 -5.12 -10.01
CA SER A 301 -0.03 -5.95 -8.80
C SER A 301 1.24 -5.83 -7.96
N LEU A 302 1.09 -5.81 -6.63
CA LEU A 302 2.14 -5.99 -5.65
C LEU A 302 1.84 -7.26 -4.85
N VAL A 303 2.79 -8.18 -4.79
CA VAL A 303 2.62 -9.49 -4.14
C VAL A 303 3.64 -9.63 -3.02
N PHE A 304 3.18 -9.95 -1.81
CA PHE A 304 4.06 -10.26 -0.67
C PHE A 304 4.14 -11.77 -0.46
N THR A 305 5.34 -12.33 -0.55
CA THR A 305 5.59 -13.76 -0.26
C THR A 305 6.51 -13.98 0.95
N ALA A 306 6.90 -12.91 1.65
CA ALA A 306 7.70 -12.96 2.87
C ALA A 306 6.89 -12.69 4.16
N ALA A 307 7.51 -12.99 5.30
CA ALA A 307 7.07 -12.47 6.60
C ALA A 307 7.51 -11.00 6.74
N ASN A 308 6.57 -10.12 7.09
CA ASN A 308 6.74 -8.68 7.16
C ASN A 308 6.54 -8.21 8.60
N THR A 309 7.29 -7.18 9.00
CA THR A 309 7.36 -6.67 10.37
C THR A 309 7.19 -5.16 10.47
N TYR A 310 6.94 -4.47 9.35
CA TYR A 310 6.70 -3.02 9.38
C TYR A 310 5.44 -2.66 10.17
N THR A 311 5.40 -1.47 10.74
CA THR A 311 4.35 -1.09 11.70
C THR A 311 3.52 0.13 11.28
N GLY A 312 3.91 0.87 10.24
CA GLY A 312 3.23 2.11 9.83
C GLY A 312 1.88 1.93 9.11
N GLY A 313 1.40 0.70 8.95
CA GLY A 313 0.15 0.37 8.24
C GLY A 313 0.28 0.42 6.71
N THR A 314 -0.82 0.14 6.02
CA THR A 314 -0.85 0.03 4.56
C THR A 314 -1.97 0.85 3.94
N THR A 315 -1.66 1.57 2.86
CA THR A 315 -2.66 2.22 1.99
C THR A 315 -2.59 1.64 0.59
N ILE A 316 -3.72 1.19 0.05
CA ILE A 316 -3.86 0.69 -1.32
C ILE A 316 -4.66 1.73 -2.12
N ASN A 317 -3.95 2.54 -2.90
CA ASN A 317 -4.57 3.59 -3.72
C ASN A 317 -5.08 3.06 -5.07
N ALA A 318 -4.37 2.09 -5.66
CA ALA A 318 -4.72 1.53 -6.97
C ALA A 318 -4.14 0.12 -7.17
N GLY A 319 -4.75 -0.62 -8.10
CA GLY A 319 -4.32 -1.96 -8.49
C GLY A 319 -4.60 -3.01 -7.41
N LEU A 320 -3.79 -4.07 -7.40
CA LEU A 320 -3.92 -5.20 -6.49
C LEU A 320 -2.76 -5.24 -5.49
N LEU A 321 -3.07 -5.38 -4.21
CA LEU A 321 -2.15 -5.93 -3.21
C LEU A 321 -2.56 -7.39 -2.91
N GLN A 322 -1.64 -8.33 -3.09
CA GLN A 322 -1.87 -9.75 -2.82
C GLN A 322 -0.93 -10.27 -1.73
N ILE A 323 -1.49 -11.01 -0.79
CA ILE A 323 -0.76 -11.65 0.32
C ILE A 323 -0.65 -13.14 0.06
N GLY A 324 0.57 -13.61 -0.18
CA GLY A 324 0.88 -14.96 -0.61
C GLY A 324 0.72 -15.18 -2.11
N ASP A 325 1.18 -16.33 -2.59
CA ASP A 325 1.16 -16.78 -3.98
C ASP A 325 0.54 -18.18 -4.13
N GLY A 326 -0.25 -18.61 -3.14
CA GLY A 326 -0.82 -19.95 -3.01
C GLY A 326 0.00 -20.85 -2.08
N GLY A 327 1.22 -20.45 -1.70
CA GLY A 327 2.01 -21.11 -0.67
C GLY A 327 1.59 -20.79 0.76
N THR A 328 2.50 -21.07 1.70
CA THR A 328 2.38 -20.82 3.14
C THR A 328 3.25 -19.65 3.58
N SER A 329 3.50 -18.69 2.69
CA SER A 329 4.29 -17.50 2.97
C SER A 329 3.56 -16.23 2.46
N GLY A 330 4.03 -15.06 2.88
CA GLY A 330 3.35 -13.79 2.67
C GLY A 330 2.55 -13.33 3.89
N SER A 331 2.71 -12.08 4.29
CA SER A 331 2.00 -11.50 5.44
C SER A 331 1.75 -10.01 5.26
N LEU A 332 0.77 -9.51 6.01
CA LEU A 332 0.39 -8.10 6.06
C LEU A 332 0.22 -7.71 7.52
N THR A 333 0.67 -6.53 7.91
CA THR A 333 0.67 -6.04 9.29
C THR A 333 -0.07 -4.70 9.39
N GLY A 334 -0.63 -4.43 10.57
CA GLY A 334 -1.34 -3.18 10.87
C GLY A 334 -2.65 -3.01 10.11
N ASP A 335 -3.26 -1.83 10.27
CA ASP A 335 -4.50 -1.46 9.59
C ASP A 335 -4.26 -1.18 8.10
N VAL A 336 -5.31 -1.40 7.30
CA VAL A 336 -5.28 -1.24 5.85
C VAL A 336 -6.37 -0.25 5.41
N THR A 337 -5.96 0.82 4.74
CA THR A 337 -6.86 1.66 3.95
C THR A 337 -6.89 1.12 2.52
N ASN A 338 -7.91 0.35 2.18
CA ASN A 338 -8.08 -0.27 0.86
C ASN A 338 -9.04 0.56 -0.01
N ASN A 339 -8.52 1.30 -0.98
CA ASN A 339 -9.31 2.03 -1.97
C ASN A 339 -9.35 1.33 -3.34
N ALA A 340 -8.78 0.12 -3.45
CA ALA A 340 -8.75 -0.66 -4.69
C ALA A 340 -9.02 -2.16 -4.41
N SER A 341 -8.02 -3.04 -4.51
CA SER A 341 -8.18 -4.47 -4.27
C SER A 341 -7.13 -5.03 -3.32
N LEU A 342 -7.58 -5.80 -2.33
CA LEU A 342 -6.76 -6.61 -1.44
C LEU A 342 -7.13 -8.09 -1.61
N ALA A 343 -6.15 -8.97 -1.87
CA ALA A 343 -6.37 -10.40 -1.99
C ALA A 343 -5.50 -11.22 -1.03
N PHE A 344 -6.09 -12.28 -0.47
CA PHE A 344 -5.40 -13.27 0.34
C PHE A 344 -5.30 -14.58 -0.44
N ASN A 345 -4.06 -14.99 -0.76
CA ASN A 345 -3.74 -16.19 -1.52
C ASN A 345 -2.78 -17.09 -0.73
N ARG A 346 -3.28 -17.66 0.35
CA ARG A 346 -2.54 -18.60 1.19
C ARG A 346 -3.21 -19.96 1.24
N SER A 347 -2.42 -21.02 1.29
CA SER A 347 -2.92 -22.40 1.39
C SER A 347 -3.11 -22.89 2.82
N ASP A 348 -2.62 -22.14 3.81
CA ASP A 348 -2.72 -22.44 5.23
C ASP A 348 -3.59 -21.39 5.97
N LEU A 349 -3.55 -21.45 7.30
CA LEU A 349 -4.26 -20.50 8.16
C LEU A 349 -3.49 -19.19 8.26
N LEU A 350 -4.15 -18.08 7.92
CA LEU A 350 -3.67 -16.71 8.16
C LEU A 350 -4.66 -15.99 9.08
N THR A 351 -4.18 -15.49 10.21
CA THR A 351 -4.96 -14.55 11.04
C THR A 351 -4.50 -13.13 10.76
N PHE A 352 -5.42 -12.28 10.33
CA PHE A 352 -5.19 -10.86 10.09
C PHE A 352 -5.99 -10.01 11.07
N ALA A 353 -5.26 -9.27 11.92
CA ALA A 353 -5.82 -8.50 13.02
C ALA A 353 -6.13 -7.04 12.69
N GLY A 354 -5.53 -6.49 11.63
CA GLY A 354 -5.77 -5.11 11.20
C GLY A 354 -7.20 -4.89 10.73
N ALA A 355 -7.72 -3.68 10.96
CA ALA A 355 -8.96 -3.23 10.34
C ALA A 355 -8.72 -2.96 8.84
N ILE A 356 -9.64 -3.41 8.00
CA ILE A 356 -9.65 -3.07 6.57
C ILE A 356 -10.76 -2.04 6.34
N THR A 357 -10.37 -0.84 5.89
CA THR A 357 -11.27 0.29 5.64
C THR A 357 -11.16 0.76 4.18
N GLY A 358 -11.95 1.75 3.78
CA GLY A 358 -11.88 2.36 2.44
C GLY A 358 -12.94 1.85 1.45
N SER A 359 -12.84 2.28 0.19
CA SER A 359 -13.86 1.97 -0.84
C SER A 359 -13.63 0.66 -1.60
N GLY A 360 -12.49 0.00 -1.39
CA GLY A 360 -12.03 -1.15 -2.16
C GLY A 360 -12.70 -2.47 -1.80
N ALA A 361 -12.38 -3.50 -2.60
CA ALA A 361 -12.87 -4.87 -2.43
C ALA A 361 -11.82 -5.78 -1.79
N VAL A 362 -12.28 -6.83 -1.12
CA VAL A 362 -11.43 -7.88 -0.52
C VAL A 362 -11.73 -9.23 -1.15
N SER A 363 -10.70 -9.99 -1.50
CA SER A 363 -10.83 -11.33 -2.09
C SER A 363 -10.07 -12.40 -1.31
N GLN A 364 -10.75 -13.48 -0.93
CA GLN A 364 -10.13 -14.74 -0.51
C GLN A 364 -9.99 -15.64 -1.72
N ILE A 365 -8.75 -15.90 -2.14
CA ILE A 365 -8.44 -16.67 -3.36
C ILE A 365 -7.54 -17.88 -3.11
N GLY A 366 -6.93 -17.98 -1.93
CA GLY A 366 -6.14 -19.14 -1.53
C GLY A 366 -7.00 -20.30 -1.01
N SER A 367 -6.46 -21.53 -1.05
CA SER A 367 -7.15 -22.73 -0.57
C SER A 367 -7.25 -22.82 0.96
N GLY A 368 -6.48 -22.01 1.69
CA GLY A 368 -6.43 -22.00 3.14
C GLY A 368 -7.55 -21.19 3.80
N THR A 369 -7.33 -20.83 5.05
CA THR A 369 -8.30 -20.08 5.87
C THR A 369 -7.74 -18.70 6.21
N THR A 370 -8.40 -17.65 5.75
CA THR A 370 -8.13 -16.28 6.22
C THR A 370 -9.10 -15.95 7.36
N ILE A 371 -8.57 -15.64 8.54
CA ILE A 371 -9.33 -15.22 9.72
C ILE A 371 -9.20 -13.70 9.87
N LEU A 372 -10.30 -12.98 9.79
CA LEU A 372 -10.36 -11.54 10.05
C LEU A 372 -10.82 -11.27 11.48
N THR A 373 -9.93 -10.75 12.32
CA THR A 373 -10.28 -10.33 13.70
C THR A 373 -10.38 -8.82 13.85
N GLY A 374 -9.89 -8.04 12.87
CA GLY A 374 -10.09 -6.59 12.80
C GLY A 374 -11.53 -6.20 12.44
N ALA A 375 -11.97 -5.04 12.90
CA ALA A 375 -13.28 -4.49 12.55
C ALA A 375 -13.22 -3.85 11.15
N SER A 376 -13.52 -4.63 10.11
CA SER A 376 -13.45 -4.15 8.72
C SER A 376 -14.77 -3.54 8.25
N ASN A 377 -14.68 -2.44 7.51
CA ASN A 377 -15.82 -1.65 7.02
C ASN A 377 -15.65 -1.16 5.56
N TYR A 378 -14.87 -1.87 4.75
CA TYR A 378 -14.64 -1.52 3.35
C TYR A 378 -15.92 -1.62 2.49
N GLY A 379 -16.04 -0.75 1.48
CA GLY A 379 -17.27 -0.59 0.70
C GLY A 379 -17.41 -1.48 -0.54
N GLY A 380 -16.31 -1.97 -1.12
CA GLY A 380 -16.31 -2.69 -2.40
C GLY A 380 -16.81 -4.14 -2.36
N GLY A 381 -17.20 -4.62 -1.18
CA GLY A 381 -17.68 -5.99 -0.96
C GLY A 381 -16.57 -7.04 -0.89
N THR A 382 -16.99 -8.28 -0.69
CA THR A 382 -16.11 -9.43 -0.46
C THR A 382 -16.33 -10.51 -1.51
N THR A 383 -15.27 -11.08 -2.05
CA THR A 383 -15.33 -12.29 -2.89
C THR A 383 -14.55 -13.43 -2.22
N ILE A 384 -15.14 -14.61 -2.16
CA ILE A 384 -14.50 -15.84 -1.69
C ILE A 384 -14.50 -16.81 -2.86
N SER A 385 -13.36 -16.90 -3.55
CA SER A 385 -13.20 -17.76 -4.73
C SER A 385 -12.74 -19.16 -4.36
N ALA A 386 -11.99 -19.31 -3.27
CA ALA A 386 -11.48 -20.59 -2.78
C ALA A 386 -11.30 -20.55 -1.25
N GLY A 387 -11.06 -21.71 -0.64
CA GLY A 387 -10.75 -21.81 0.79
C GLY A 387 -11.85 -21.28 1.70
N THR A 388 -11.47 -20.75 2.87
CA THR A 388 -12.40 -20.23 3.87
C THR A 388 -12.07 -18.79 4.22
N LEU A 389 -13.10 -17.93 4.28
CA LEU A 389 -13.03 -16.67 4.99
C LEU A 389 -13.77 -16.82 6.33
N GLN A 390 -13.05 -16.63 7.44
CA GLN A 390 -13.61 -16.67 8.79
C GLN A 390 -13.65 -15.27 9.39
N ILE A 391 -14.80 -14.89 9.95
CA ILE A 391 -15.01 -13.64 10.66
C ILE A 391 -14.97 -13.90 12.17
N GLY A 392 -13.98 -13.32 12.85
CA GLY A 392 -13.71 -13.54 14.27
C GLY A 392 -12.91 -14.82 14.54
N ASN A 393 -12.43 -14.95 15.79
CA ASN A 393 -11.69 -16.12 16.28
C ASN A 393 -12.12 -16.52 17.70
N GLY A 394 -13.44 -16.62 17.93
CA GLY A 394 -14.06 -16.92 19.22
C GLY A 394 -14.22 -15.71 20.16
N GLY A 395 -13.57 -14.59 19.85
CA GLY A 395 -13.73 -13.31 20.56
C GLY A 395 -14.94 -12.48 20.07
N THR A 396 -15.02 -11.23 20.55
CA THR A 396 -16.07 -10.26 20.17
C THR A 396 -15.70 -9.37 18.99
N THR A 397 -14.52 -9.57 18.40
CA THR A 397 -13.97 -8.78 17.29
C THR A 397 -14.02 -9.53 15.95
N GLY A 398 -13.82 -8.80 14.85
CA GLY A 398 -13.99 -9.30 13.48
C GLY A 398 -15.34 -8.88 12.88
N SER A 399 -15.29 -8.15 11.78
CA SER A 399 -16.47 -7.78 10.99
C SER A 399 -16.07 -7.56 9.54
N ILE A 400 -17.04 -7.63 8.64
CA ILE A 400 -16.95 -7.18 7.24
C ILE A 400 -18.21 -6.39 6.90
N ALA A 401 -18.15 -5.59 5.83
CA ALA A 401 -19.28 -4.81 5.32
C ALA A 401 -19.54 -5.14 3.84
N GLY A 402 -20.74 -4.78 3.36
CA GLY A 402 -21.15 -4.97 1.97
C GLY A 402 -21.54 -6.41 1.62
N ASN A 403 -21.81 -6.63 0.33
CA ASN A 403 -22.21 -7.93 -0.20
C ASN A 403 -21.04 -8.92 -0.24
N VAL A 404 -21.35 -10.21 -0.14
CA VAL A 404 -20.38 -11.30 -0.22
C VAL A 404 -20.72 -12.22 -1.39
N LEU A 405 -19.83 -12.30 -2.39
CA LEU A 405 -19.84 -13.38 -3.37
C LEU A 405 -19.07 -14.58 -2.79
N ASN A 406 -19.80 -15.53 -2.22
CA ASN A 406 -19.28 -16.73 -1.59
C ASN A 406 -19.34 -17.93 -2.56
N ASN A 407 -18.21 -18.30 -3.15
CA ASN A 407 -18.09 -19.50 -3.99
C ASN A 407 -17.43 -20.69 -3.27
N SER A 408 -17.07 -20.55 -1.98
CA SER A 408 -16.39 -21.61 -1.22
C SER A 408 -16.94 -21.74 0.21
N ALA A 409 -16.38 -21.05 1.20
CA ALA A 409 -16.87 -21.12 2.58
C ALA A 409 -16.75 -19.77 3.31
N LEU A 410 -17.85 -19.36 3.96
CA LEU A 410 -17.92 -18.22 4.87
C LEU A 410 -18.25 -18.72 6.29
N VAL A 411 -17.40 -18.41 7.25
CA VAL A 411 -17.53 -18.87 8.64
C VAL A 411 -17.63 -17.68 9.60
N PHE A 412 -18.56 -17.74 10.54
CA PHE A 412 -18.69 -16.78 11.63
C PHE A 412 -18.28 -17.44 12.95
N ASN A 413 -17.14 -17.03 13.51
CA ASN A 413 -16.62 -17.51 14.79
C ASN A 413 -16.45 -16.35 15.76
N ARG A 414 -17.58 -15.86 16.29
CA ARG A 414 -17.63 -14.76 17.26
C ARG A 414 -18.41 -15.18 18.50
N SER A 415 -18.07 -14.60 19.65
CA SER A 415 -18.82 -14.75 20.91
C SER A 415 -19.86 -13.66 21.16
N GLY A 416 -19.75 -12.52 20.46
CA GLY A 416 -20.75 -11.44 20.49
C GLY A 416 -21.80 -11.56 19.39
N THR A 417 -22.66 -10.54 19.30
CA THR A 417 -23.59 -10.41 18.17
C THR A 417 -22.87 -9.82 16.94
N LEU A 418 -23.22 -10.29 15.74
CA LEU A 418 -22.87 -9.70 14.45
C LEU A 418 -24.12 -9.61 13.57
N THR A 419 -24.41 -8.44 13.03
CA THR A 419 -25.48 -8.27 12.03
C THR A 419 -24.88 -8.12 10.64
N MET A 420 -25.32 -8.95 9.70
CA MET A 420 -24.93 -8.94 8.30
C MET A 420 -26.08 -8.38 7.47
N GLY A 421 -25.89 -7.17 6.95
CA GLY A 421 -26.84 -6.48 6.07
C GLY A 421 -26.66 -6.77 4.58
N GLY A 422 -25.42 -7.05 4.15
CA GLY A 422 -25.12 -7.37 2.77
C GLY A 422 -25.68 -8.73 2.35
N ALA A 423 -26.01 -8.84 1.06
CA ALA A 423 -26.41 -10.10 0.46
C ALA A 423 -25.21 -11.06 0.35
N ILE A 424 -25.40 -12.30 0.78
CA ILE A 424 -24.49 -13.43 0.54
C ILE A 424 -25.05 -14.19 -0.67
N ILE A 425 -24.26 -14.27 -1.73
CA ILE A 425 -24.61 -14.91 -3.01
C ILE A 425 -23.52 -15.93 -3.41
N GLY A 426 -23.77 -16.78 -4.39
CA GLY A 426 -22.78 -17.74 -4.93
C GLY A 426 -23.05 -19.19 -4.53
N GLY A 427 -22.08 -20.09 -4.74
CA GLY A 427 -22.26 -21.53 -4.50
C GLY A 427 -21.79 -22.05 -3.13
N GLY A 428 -21.13 -21.21 -2.33
CA GLY A 428 -20.41 -21.62 -1.13
C GLY A 428 -21.30 -21.88 0.10
N SER A 429 -20.71 -22.50 1.12
CA SER A 429 -21.34 -22.77 2.40
C SER A 429 -21.29 -21.57 3.35
N VAL A 430 -22.24 -21.51 4.27
CA VAL A 430 -22.28 -20.54 5.37
C VAL A 430 -22.32 -21.28 6.71
N THR A 431 -21.41 -20.94 7.64
CA THR A 431 -21.32 -21.63 8.93
C THR A 431 -21.34 -20.64 10.10
N GLN A 432 -22.24 -20.85 11.06
CA GLN A 432 -22.17 -20.26 12.40
C GLN A 432 -21.38 -21.22 13.31
N ALA A 433 -20.16 -20.85 13.68
CA ALA A 433 -19.23 -21.69 14.44
C ALA A 433 -18.95 -21.16 15.86
N GLY A 434 -19.11 -19.86 16.10
CA GLY A 434 -18.85 -19.24 17.39
C GLY A 434 -20.05 -19.30 18.34
N PRO A 435 -19.84 -19.15 19.67
CA PRO A 435 -20.91 -19.23 20.66
C PRO A 435 -21.86 -18.01 20.67
N GLY A 436 -21.54 -16.95 19.90
CA GLY A 436 -22.33 -15.73 19.81
C GLY A 436 -23.53 -15.85 18.87
N THR A 437 -24.01 -14.70 18.41
CA THR A 437 -25.19 -14.58 17.54
C THR A 437 -24.84 -13.95 16.21
N THR A 438 -25.12 -14.64 15.10
CA THR A 438 -25.08 -14.03 13.76
C THR A 438 -26.50 -13.75 13.30
N ILE A 439 -26.75 -12.53 12.82
CA ILE A 439 -28.07 -12.07 12.33
C ILE A 439 -27.94 -11.78 10.84
N LEU A 440 -28.61 -12.57 10.00
CA LEU A 440 -28.67 -12.35 8.56
C LEU A 440 -29.92 -11.54 8.22
N THR A 441 -29.73 -10.29 7.80
CA THR A 441 -30.82 -9.37 7.43
C THR A 441 -30.93 -9.13 5.92
N GLY A 442 -29.88 -9.44 5.17
CA GLY A 442 -29.86 -9.30 3.71
C GLY A 442 -30.72 -10.32 2.96
N ASN A 443 -30.95 -10.06 1.68
CA ASN A 443 -31.58 -11.00 0.75
C ASN A 443 -30.51 -11.95 0.21
N ASN A 444 -30.41 -13.13 0.81
CA ASN A 444 -29.33 -14.08 0.50
C ASN A 444 -29.78 -15.11 -0.53
N SER A 445 -28.85 -15.50 -1.41
CA SER A 445 -29.10 -16.47 -2.49
C SER A 445 -27.94 -17.42 -2.73
N TYR A 446 -27.19 -17.76 -1.68
CA TYR A 446 -26.11 -18.74 -1.78
C TYR A 446 -26.68 -20.17 -1.88
N ALA A 447 -26.13 -21.01 -2.74
CA ALA A 447 -26.67 -22.36 -2.99
C ALA A 447 -26.12 -23.44 -2.05
N GLY A 448 -24.97 -23.19 -1.40
CA GLY A 448 -24.35 -24.14 -0.48
C GLY A 448 -25.11 -24.30 0.84
N PRO A 449 -24.73 -25.30 1.66
CA PRO A 449 -25.41 -25.58 2.92
C PRO A 449 -25.18 -24.47 3.96
N THR A 450 -26.14 -24.35 4.88
CA THR A 450 -26.01 -23.55 6.10
C THR A 450 -25.78 -24.49 7.29
N SER A 451 -24.69 -24.30 8.05
CA SER A 451 -24.43 -25.09 9.26
C SER A 451 -24.42 -24.20 10.50
N VAL A 452 -25.20 -24.56 11.51
CA VAL A 452 -25.20 -23.90 12.82
C VAL A 452 -24.57 -24.86 13.82
N GLY A 453 -23.25 -24.76 13.98
CA GLY A 453 -22.46 -25.64 14.82
C GLY A 453 -22.40 -25.23 16.29
N ALA A 454 -22.55 -23.93 16.58
CA ALA A 454 -22.60 -23.38 17.94
C ALA A 454 -23.37 -22.06 17.95
N GLY A 455 -23.68 -21.55 19.15
CA GLY A 455 -24.30 -20.23 19.31
C GLY A 455 -25.66 -20.14 18.61
N THR A 456 -25.97 -18.98 18.06
CA THR A 456 -27.27 -18.70 17.44
C THR A 456 -27.12 -18.11 16.04
N LEU A 457 -27.89 -18.62 15.08
CA LEU A 457 -28.12 -18.00 13.77
C LEU A 457 -29.55 -17.46 13.72
N LEU A 458 -29.71 -16.14 13.59
CA LEU A 458 -31.00 -15.49 13.38
C LEU A 458 -31.17 -15.13 11.90
N ILE A 459 -32.24 -15.63 11.29
CA ILE A 459 -32.66 -15.31 9.93
C ILE A 459 -33.73 -14.22 9.99
N ASN A 460 -33.35 -12.97 9.77
CA ASN A 460 -34.26 -11.82 9.79
C ASN A 460 -34.49 -11.19 8.40
N GLY A 461 -33.81 -11.72 7.38
CA GLY A 461 -33.92 -11.30 5.98
C GLY A 461 -34.76 -12.26 5.15
N ASN A 462 -34.53 -12.24 3.83
CA ASN A 462 -35.08 -13.21 2.89
C ASN A 462 -34.01 -14.15 2.31
N GLN A 463 -34.10 -15.43 2.60
CA GLN A 463 -33.17 -16.47 2.18
C GLN A 463 -33.89 -17.45 1.24
N SER A 464 -34.99 -17.03 0.62
CA SER A 464 -35.76 -17.86 -0.33
C SER A 464 -34.90 -18.32 -1.51
N GLY A 465 -33.89 -17.55 -1.90
CA GLY A 465 -32.92 -17.92 -2.92
C GLY A 465 -31.78 -18.80 -2.40
N ALA A 466 -31.62 -18.95 -1.09
CA ALA A 466 -30.62 -19.82 -0.47
C ALA A 466 -31.25 -21.18 -0.13
N THR A 467 -31.19 -22.09 -1.10
CA THR A 467 -31.92 -23.37 -1.06
C THR A 467 -31.11 -24.52 -0.48
N GLY A 468 -29.84 -24.30 -0.12
CA GLY A 468 -29.03 -25.31 0.54
C GLY A 468 -29.61 -25.73 1.89
N ALA A 469 -29.39 -26.99 2.28
CA ALA A 469 -29.89 -27.51 3.54
C ALA A 469 -29.31 -26.74 4.74
N THR A 470 -30.16 -26.46 5.72
CA THR A 470 -29.79 -25.86 7.00
C THR A 470 -29.75 -26.93 8.08
N SER A 471 -28.60 -27.12 8.74
CA SER A 471 -28.46 -28.07 9.84
C SER A 471 -28.06 -27.37 11.14
N VAL A 472 -28.68 -27.76 12.25
CA VAL A 472 -28.44 -27.20 13.59
C VAL A 472 -27.96 -28.29 14.52
N ALA A 473 -26.75 -28.12 15.05
CA ALA A 473 -26.11 -29.07 15.96
C ALA A 473 -26.68 -28.98 17.38
N SER A 474 -26.37 -29.98 18.20
CA SER A 474 -26.73 -30.01 19.62
C SER A 474 -26.17 -28.78 20.34
N GLY A 475 -27.01 -28.10 21.12
CA GLY A 475 -26.67 -26.87 21.84
C GLY A 475 -26.59 -25.60 20.99
N ALA A 476 -26.74 -25.69 19.67
CA ALA A 476 -26.83 -24.53 18.78
C ALA A 476 -28.30 -24.14 18.53
N ALA A 477 -28.54 -22.90 18.14
CA ALA A 477 -29.89 -22.35 17.95
C ALA A 477 -30.08 -21.73 16.57
N LEU A 478 -31.22 -22.01 15.95
CA LEU A 478 -31.72 -21.32 14.77
C LEU A 478 -32.99 -20.56 15.12
N GLY A 479 -33.08 -19.32 14.66
CA GLY A 479 -34.23 -18.47 14.91
C GLY A 479 -34.40 -17.38 13.86
N GLY A 480 -35.15 -16.35 14.22
CA GLY A 480 -35.38 -15.15 13.43
C GLY A 480 -36.83 -14.96 13.00
N THR A 481 -37.05 -13.88 12.25
CA THR A 481 -38.38 -13.46 11.74
C THR A 481 -38.49 -13.49 10.22
N GLY A 482 -37.52 -14.09 9.55
CA GLY A 482 -37.33 -14.08 8.11
C GLY A 482 -37.82 -15.35 7.42
N THR A 483 -37.28 -15.59 6.23
CA THR A 483 -37.60 -16.76 5.40
C THR A 483 -36.34 -17.57 5.12
N ILE A 484 -36.38 -18.89 5.31
CA ILE A 484 -35.37 -19.87 4.94
C ILE A 484 -35.82 -20.57 3.65
N GLY A 485 -34.93 -20.66 2.65
CA GLY A 485 -35.26 -21.25 1.35
C GLY A 485 -35.22 -22.77 1.32
N GLY A 486 -34.19 -23.37 1.89
CA GLY A 486 -33.97 -24.83 1.89
C GLY A 486 -34.65 -25.59 3.02
N ASP A 487 -34.41 -26.90 3.04
CA ASP A 487 -34.81 -27.79 4.13
C ASP A 487 -34.03 -27.47 5.42
N VAL A 488 -34.68 -27.66 6.57
CA VAL A 488 -34.10 -27.44 7.90
C VAL A 488 -34.10 -28.76 8.69
N SER A 489 -32.95 -29.11 9.27
CA SER A 489 -32.82 -30.19 10.24
C SER A 489 -32.27 -29.67 11.57
N ILE A 490 -33.00 -29.95 12.65
CA ILE A 490 -32.57 -29.64 14.02
C ILE A 490 -32.18 -30.96 14.68
N ALA A 491 -30.91 -31.13 15.02
CA ALA A 491 -30.43 -32.34 15.68
C ALA A 491 -30.96 -32.47 17.12
N ASP A 492 -30.74 -33.64 17.72
CA ASP A 492 -30.95 -33.86 19.15
C ASP A 492 -30.19 -32.83 20.01
N GLY A 493 -30.91 -32.18 20.92
CA GLY A 493 -30.42 -31.06 21.73
C GLY A 493 -30.20 -29.75 20.97
N GLY A 494 -30.45 -29.69 19.66
CA GLY A 494 -30.47 -28.44 18.89
C GLY A 494 -31.73 -27.62 19.19
N ILE A 495 -31.67 -26.31 18.99
CA ILE A 495 -32.71 -25.37 19.40
C ILE A 495 -33.34 -24.71 18.17
N LEU A 496 -34.67 -24.72 18.09
CA LEU A 496 -35.46 -23.86 17.20
C LEU A 496 -36.14 -22.79 18.06
N ALA A 497 -35.85 -21.52 17.78
CA ALA A 497 -36.35 -20.36 18.51
C ALA A 497 -36.81 -19.28 17.53
N PRO A 498 -38.02 -19.39 16.94
CA PRO A 498 -38.61 -18.30 16.14
C PRO A 498 -38.59 -16.97 16.89
N GLY A 499 -38.61 -15.85 16.15
CA GLY A 499 -38.41 -14.54 16.75
C GLY A 499 -36.93 -14.17 16.87
N GLY A 500 -36.63 -13.06 17.52
CA GLY A 500 -35.24 -12.60 17.64
C GLY A 500 -35.01 -11.83 18.93
N THR A 501 -33.96 -11.02 18.98
CA THR A 501 -33.67 -10.16 20.15
C THR A 501 -34.77 -9.12 20.44
N GLY A 502 -35.71 -8.92 19.52
CA GLY A 502 -36.86 -8.04 19.65
C GLY A 502 -38.14 -8.69 20.20
N GLY A 503 -38.11 -9.97 20.57
CA GLY A 503 -39.27 -10.73 21.02
C GLY A 503 -39.86 -11.63 19.93
N PRO A 504 -41.16 -11.98 20.05
CA PRO A 504 -41.76 -12.99 19.20
C PRO A 504 -41.74 -12.64 17.72
N GLY A 505 -41.78 -13.66 16.86
CA GLY A 505 -41.94 -13.45 15.44
C GLY A 505 -42.23 -14.70 14.63
N THR A 506 -42.38 -14.49 13.33
CA THR A 506 -42.70 -15.56 12.38
C THR A 506 -41.47 -15.97 11.61
N LEU A 507 -41.01 -17.21 11.77
CA LEU A 507 -39.98 -17.81 10.92
C LEU A 507 -40.64 -18.65 9.83
N THR A 508 -40.35 -18.35 8.57
CA THR A 508 -40.85 -19.14 7.44
C THR A 508 -39.75 -20.07 6.92
N ILE A 509 -40.09 -21.34 6.70
CA ILE A 509 -39.24 -22.36 6.09
C ILE A 509 -39.95 -22.81 4.82
N ASN A 510 -39.39 -22.49 3.65
CA ASN A 510 -40.01 -22.88 2.37
C ASN A 510 -39.87 -24.38 2.10
N GLY A 511 -38.81 -25.01 2.63
CA GLY A 511 -38.58 -26.45 2.53
C GLY A 511 -39.25 -27.27 3.63
N ASN A 512 -38.72 -28.47 3.85
CA ASN A 512 -39.09 -29.37 4.94
C ASN A 512 -38.48 -28.91 6.27
N LEU A 513 -39.12 -29.26 7.38
CA LEU A 513 -38.56 -29.15 8.74
C LEU A 513 -38.52 -30.54 9.39
N ALA A 514 -37.33 -30.98 9.79
CA ALA A 514 -37.13 -32.20 10.57
C ALA A 514 -36.54 -31.89 11.95
N LEU A 515 -37.24 -32.32 12.99
CA LEU A 515 -36.84 -32.13 14.38
C LEU A 515 -36.32 -33.45 14.96
N GLY A 516 -35.19 -33.40 15.67
CA GLY A 516 -34.67 -34.54 16.43
C GLY A 516 -35.53 -34.82 17.67
N ASN A 517 -35.51 -36.07 18.14
CA ASN A 517 -36.29 -36.56 19.28
C ASN A 517 -36.15 -35.72 20.55
N THR A 518 -34.97 -35.13 20.77
CA THR A 518 -34.64 -34.29 21.93
C THR A 518 -34.27 -32.85 21.54
N SER A 519 -34.65 -32.42 20.34
CA SER A 519 -34.57 -31.01 19.96
C SER A 519 -35.42 -30.14 20.89
N GLN A 520 -35.03 -28.87 21.05
CA GLN A 520 -35.68 -27.90 21.92
C GLN A 520 -36.42 -26.87 21.06
N LEU A 521 -37.71 -26.70 21.28
CA LEU A 521 -38.56 -25.76 20.55
C LEU A 521 -38.94 -24.63 21.51
N ASN A 522 -38.23 -23.52 21.44
CA ASN A 522 -38.45 -22.38 22.32
C ASN A 522 -39.44 -21.43 21.66
N PHE A 523 -40.64 -21.32 22.23
CA PHE A 523 -41.71 -20.46 21.73
C PHE A 523 -42.11 -19.45 22.80
N GLU A 524 -42.35 -18.23 22.36
CA GLU A 524 -42.90 -17.13 23.12
C GLU A 524 -44.37 -16.92 22.77
N PHE A 525 -45.24 -16.92 23.80
CA PHE A 525 -46.68 -16.74 23.65
C PHE A 525 -47.24 -15.72 24.64
N GLY A 526 -48.21 -14.94 24.19
CA GLY A 526 -48.79 -13.85 24.97
C GLY A 526 -50.17 -13.41 24.52
N GLN A 527 -50.77 -14.05 23.51
CA GLN A 527 -52.12 -13.74 23.08
C GLN A 527 -52.88 -14.98 22.63
N ALA A 528 -53.83 -15.45 23.45
CA ALA A 528 -54.69 -16.57 23.09
C ALA A 528 -55.50 -16.30 21.81
N ASN A 529 -55.69 -17.36 21.02
CA ASN A 529 -56.53 -17.44 19.81
C ASN A 529 -56.05 -16.55 18.64
N VAL A 530 -54.76 -16.18 18.62
CA VAL A 530 -54.12 -15.45 17.53
C VAL A 530 -52.96 -16.29 16.98
N VAL A 531 -52.91 -16.50 15.66
CA VAL A 531 -51.83 -17.23 14.99
C VAL A 531 -50.68 -16.25 14.76
N GLY A 532 -49.52 -16.51 15.37
CA GLY A 532 -48.39 -15.57 15.35
C GLY A 532 -48.75 -14.15 15.82
N GLY A 533 -48.04 -13.16 15.31
CA GLY A 533 -48.28 -11.73 15.60
C GLY A 533 -47.30 -11.15 16.61
N ALA A 534 -47.64 -10.01 17.21
CA ALA A 534 -46.74 -9.26 18.09
C ALA A 534 -46.43 -9.97 19.42
N PHE A 535 -47.27 -10.92 19.82
CA PHE A 535 -47.17 -11.60 21.11
C PHE A 535 -47.00 -13.11 21.00
N ASN A 536 -46.99 -13.68 19.80
CA ASN A 536 -46.88 -15.12 19.63
C ASN A 536 -45.87 -15.42 18.53
N ASP A 537 -45.00 -16.37 18.81
CA ASP A 537 -44.16 -16.97 17.80
C ASP A 537 -44.97 -17.82 16.82
N LEU A 538 -44.44 -17.94 15.62
CA LEU A 538 -44.98 -18.80 14.58
C LEU A 538 -43.85 -19.39 13.74
N VAL A 539 -43.92 -20.67 13.45
CA VAL A 539 -43.09 -21.30 12.42
C VAL A 539 -43.99 -21.76 11.30
N ASN A 540 -43.77 -21.21 10.10
CA ASN A 540 -44.49 -21.62 8.90
C ASN A 540 -43.62 -22.58 8.08
N VAL A 541 -44.07 -23.82 7.89
CA VAL A 541 -43.35 -24.83 7.11
C VAL A 541 -44.08 -25.06 5.79
N GLY A 542 -43.40 -24.80 4.68
CA GLY A 542 -43.94 -24.96 3.32
C GLY A 542 -43.90 -26.40 2.82
N GLY A 543 -42.96 -27.21 3.32
CA GLY A 543 -42.83 -28.63 3.01
C GLY A 543 -43.38 -29.56 4.10
N ASN A 544 -42.80 -30.75 4.19
CA ASN A 544 -43.14 -31.73 5.21
C ASN A 544 -42.56 -31.32 6.58
N LEU A 545 -43.33 -31.58 7.63
CA LEU A 545 -42.91 -31.41 9.02
C LEU A 545 -42.77 -32.79 9.68
N THR A 546 -41.56 -33.15 10.07
CA THR A 546 -41.32 -34.22 11.06
C THR A 546 -41.27 -33.56 12.43
N LEU A 547 -42.36 -33.73 13.19
CA LEU A 547 -42.51 -33.14 14.51
C LEU A 547 -42.01 -34.11 15.59
N ASP A 548 -41.08 -33.63 16.40
CA ASP A 548 -40.46 -34.30 17.55
C ASP A 548 -39.88 -33.22 18.48
N GLY A 549 -39.25 -33.62 19.59
CA GLY A 549 -38.58 -32.70 20.51
C GLY A 549 -39.43 -32.27 21.71
N VAL A 550 -38.95 -31.24 22.41
CA VAL A 550 -39.52 -30.69 23.65
C VAL A 550 -39.89 -29.23 23.41
N VAL A 551 -41.16 -28.88 23.63
CA VAL A 551 -41.63 -27.49 23.56
C VAL A 551 -41.40 -26.78 24.89
N ASN A 552 -40.67 -25.68 24.84
CA ASN A 552 -40.45 -24.77 25.96
C ASN A 552 -41.21 -23.47 25.69
N VAL A 553 -42.11 -23.08 26.59
CA VAL A 553 -42.95 -21.89 26.44
C VAL A 553 -42.50 -20.79 27.39
N THR A 554 -42.28 -19.60 26.87
CA THR A 554 -42.07 -18.37 27.64
C THR A 554 -43.22 -17.40 27.40
N GLN A 555 -43.71 -16.75 28.45
CA GLN A 555 -44.73 -15.70 28.28
C GLN A 555 -44.09 -14.45 27.69
N THR A 556 -44.62 -13.94 26.59
CA THR A 556 -44.15 -12.68 25.98
C THR A 556 -44.37 -11.50 26.91
N PRO A 557 -43.37 -10.61 27.10
CA PRO A 557 -43.56 -9.36 27.84
C PRO A 557 -44.72 -8.52 27.31
N GLY A 558 -45.61 -8.08 28.21
CA GLY A 558 -46.81 -7.32 27.85
C GLY A 558 -47.99 -8.16 27.33
N GLY A 559 -47.79 -9.45 27.06
CA GLY A 559 -48.85 -10.40 26.74
C GLY A 559 -49.37 -11.16 27.98
N SER A 560 -50.36 -12.02 27.76
CA SER A 560 -50.92 -12.96 28.74
C SER A 560 -50.87 -14.39 28.19
N PHE A 561 -50.25 -15.31 28.95
CA PHE A 561 -50.32 -16.75 28.69
C PHE A 561 -51.40 -17.40 29.58
N GLY A 562 -52.66 -17.13 29.23
CA GLY A 562 -53.86 -17.64 29.92
C GLY A 562 -54.63 -18.70 29.11
N PRO A 563 -55.83 -19.11 29.57
CA PRO A 563 -56.66 -20.09 28.87
C PRO A 563 -56.97 -19.69 27.42
N GLY A 564 -56.72 -20.59 26.48
CA GLY A 564 -57.03 -20.42 25.06
C GLY A 564 -56.12 -21.27 24.17
N ILE A 565 -56.27 -21.11 22.85
CA ILE A 565 -55.48 -21.85 21.86
C ILE A 565 -54.32 -20.97 21.38
N TYR A 566 -53.09 -21.47 21.45
CA TYR A 566 -51.90 -20.84 20.88
C TYR A 566 -51.48 -21.66 19.67
N ARG A 567 -51.14 -20.98 18.57
CA ARG A 567 -50.91 -21.60 17.27
C ARG A 567 -49.67 -21.04 16.61
#